data_AF-A0A812IE08-F1
#
_entry.id   AF-A0A812IE08-F1
#
_cell.length_a   1.000
_cell.length_b   1.000
_cell.length_c   1.000
_cell.angle_alpha   90.00
_cell.angle_beta   90.00
_cell.angle_gamma   90.00
#
_symmetry.space_group_name_H-M   'P 1'
#
loop_
_entity.id
_entity.type
_entity.pdbx_description
1 polymer ?
#
loop_
_entity_poly.entity_id
_entity_poly.type
_entity_poly.pdbx_seq_one_letter_code
_entity_poly.pdbx_strand_id
1 'polypeptide(L)'
;MRSHGPHGLLVEAVKTQQRSSDIAREGWRHYCGSLGNGIQDPAKHSLEFLQEFLALLQSEEILSQNLENVENPEGRLVRSCCPSLGSEQLEILMPESEVSVMKDVVNSNCYGFAPGKACTLCSGDIVLDIGAHVGTASALALKTLGVSVVCVEPHPVTFGLLSSNLASSPRATLVNKALAESCGKRDLYAHRGTNNPSRLFFASLFATRSHADVTIPVECVTLQELITTYSPSVIKIDAEGAERYLASIQDFGVVRRLVAEWDWAHNRHRDMWDDARRALELHGFKLTIRGRMPDFDEHGHAILTDGRLKKRGNTGMIFFAARKVRKGCAQPAPAVSETCEAAGDAAPEGALHVAGAQPDLASQLEALTLEQMEERLVYFGQEVRPVAPTEFFLTGFKERRRGELVRALCEAYKSQARIFQASKGLPLQTEPLSPLSRLLAVLRRVKFEENARPSVNASGYIILRAAQAAKFAESWGDERLLGELWALAGEVLREASPKAAAFHFTALAVTKNFRGSPHVDQNDLSVQYALSTGSFEEGGELCVEENPNLVHVLDTRNRLACIDGRFPHWVSGYTGERFSVIYYRSRGDFDPPILAVHPAC
;
A
#
# COMPACT_ATOMS: atom_id res chain seq x y z
N MET A 1 23.54 10.23 8.38
CA MET A 1 22.66 9.07 8.67
C MET A 1 22.76 8.10 7.50
N ARG A 2 22.56 6.79 7.70
CA ARG A 2 22.68 5.80 6.60
C ARG A 2 21.50 5.96 5.63
N SER A 3 21.78 6.24 4.37
CA SER A 3 20.77 6.36 3.30
C SER A 3 20.07 5.03 3.10
N HIS A 4 18.76 5.02 3.32
CA HIS A 4 17.92 3.87 2.96
C HIS A 4 17.60 3.98 1.47
N GLY A 5 17.91 2.93 0.70
CA GLY A 5 17.78 2.92 -0.76
C GLY A 5 16.32 2.92 -1.26
N PRO A 6 16.09 2.75 -2.58
CA PRO A 6 14.75 2.68 -3.17
C PRO A 6 13.84 1.67 -2.48
N HIS A 7 14.34 0.43 -2.37
CA HIS A 7 13.78 -0.63 -1.53
C HIS A 7 13.38 -0.04 -0.16
N GLY A 8 14.34 0.47 0.62
CA GLY A 8 14.11 1.11 1.94
C GLY A 8 13.13 2.29 2.02
N LEU A 9 12.64 2.83 0.90
CA LEU A 9 11.62 3.89 0.83
C LEU A 9 10.26 3.35 0.37
N LEU A 10 10.23 2.35 -0.50
CA LEU A 10 9.02 1.57 -0.81
C LEU A 10 8.61 0.73 0.41
N VAL A 11 9.60 0.19 1.13
CA VAL A 11 9.50 -0.39 2.47
C VAL A 11 8.68 0.49 3.38
N GLU A 12 9.06 1.75 3.47
CA GLU A 12 8.45 2.71 4.37
C GLU A 12 7.12 3.25 3.80
N ALA A 13 6.93 3.27 2.47
CA ALA A 13 5.65 3.52 1.81
C ALA A 13 4.59 2.49 2.17
N VAL A 14 4.96 1.22 2.07
CA VAL A 14 4.16 0.12 2.57
C VAL A 14 3.94 0.25 4.08
N LYS A 15 4.97 0.52 4.90
CA LYS A 15 4.78 0.72 6.35
C LYS A 15 3.83 1.88 6.68
N THR A 16 3.78 2.96 5.89
CA THR A 16 2.81 4.04 6.15
C THR A 16 1.42 3.68 5.67
N GLN A 17 1.26 3.04 4.52
CA GLN A 17 -0.05 2.49 4.14
C GLN A 17 -0.56 1.53 5.23
N GLN A 18 0.30 0.65 5.76
CA GLN A 18 0.03 -0.16 6.96
C GLN A 18 -0.26 0.63 8.26
N ARG A 19 0.03 1.92 8.32
CA ARG A 19 -0.22 2.81 9.47
C ARG A 19 -1.39 3.79 9.24
N SER A 20 -1.86 3.96 7.99
CA SER A 20 -2.89 4.95 7.61
C SER A 20 -4.23 4.37 7.18
N SER A 21 -4.29 3.07 6.83
CA SER A 21 -5.56 2.40 6.52
C SER A 21 -5.49 0.95 6.99
N ASP A 22 -6.54 0.45 7.64
CA ASP A 22 -6.64 -0.97 7.96
C ASP A 22 -6.85 -1.82 6.71
N ILE A 23 -7.50 -1.24 5.70
CA ILE A 23 -7.64 -1.75 4.32
C ILE A 23 -6.31 -1.62 3.52
N ALA A 24 -5.24 -1.05 4.11
CA ALA A 24 -3.86 -1.32 3.68
C ALA A 24 -3.10 -2.25 4.65
N ARG A 25 -3.18 -2.05 5.98
CA ARG A 25 -2.47 -2.82 7.03
C ARG A 25 -2.60 -4.32 6.85
N GLU A 26 -3.82 -4.84 6.86
CA GLU A 26 -4.08 -6.28 6.73
C GLU A 26 -3.85 -6.85 5.33
N GLY A 27 -3.57 -5.98 4.35
CA GLY A 27 -3.60 -6.25 2.91
C GLY A 27 -2.20 -6.38 2.40
N TRP A 28 -1.32 -5.53 2.95
CA TRP A 28 0.06 -5.87 3.07
C TRP A 28 0.27 -7.17 3.85
N ARG A 29 -0.37 -7.37 5.02
CA ARG A 29 -0.29 -8.66 5.72
C ARG A 29 -0.67 -9.82 4.79
N HIS A 30 -1.75 -9.64 4.03
CA HIS A 30 -2.27 -10.58 3.06
C HIS A 30 -1.53 -10.64 1.69
N TYR A 31 -0.61 -9.72 1.39
CA TYR A 31 0.26 -9.75 0.21
C TYR A 31 1.68 -10.21 0.59
N CYS A 32 1.99 -10.30 1.89
CA CYS A 32 3.32 -10.65 2.36
C CYS A 32 3.56 -12.12 2.61
N GLY A 33 2.51 -12.93 2.76
CA GLY A 33 2.72 -14.31 3.18
C GLY A 33 3.10 -15.25 2.05
N SER A 34 3.10 -14.78 0.80
CA SER A 34 2.75 -15.60 -0.36
C SER A 34 3.78 -15.50 -1.47
N LEU A 35 3.62 -14.63 -2.48
CA LEU A 35 4.74 -14.13 -3.29
C LEU A 35 5.85 -13.62 -2.34
N GLY A 36 5.46 -13.10 -1.15
CA GLY A 36 6.33 -12.66 -0.05
C GLY A 36 6.78 -13.73 0.98
N ASN A 37 6.49 -15.01 0.81
CA ASN A 37 7.06 -16.13 1.61
C ASN A 37 6.95 -15.97 3.16
N GLY A 38 5.81 -15.52 3.67
CA GLY A 38 5.54 -15.33 5.11
C GLY A 38 6.01 -14.00 5.70
N ILE A 39 6.87 -13.25 5.00
CA ILE A 39 7.68 -12.19 5.61
C ILE A 39 6.94 -10.85 5.62
N GLN A 40 6.42 -10.42 6.77
CA GLN A 40 5.63 -9.18 6.87
C GLN A 40 6.40 -7.88 7.08
N ASP A 41 7.73 -7.91 7.24
CA ASP A 41 8.52 -6.67 7.21
C ASP A 41 8.82 -6.29 5.75
N PRO A 42 8.28 -5.16 5.24
CA PRO A 42 8.65 -4.65 3.92
C PRO A 42 10.14 -4.58 3.68
N ALA A 43 10.96 -4.36 4.73
CA ALA A 43 12.42 -4.25 4.66
C ALA A 43 13.16 -5.52 4.18
N LYS A 44 12.42 -6.58 3.81
CA LYS A 44 12.95 -7.82 3.25
C LYS A 44 12.45 -8.14 1.83
N HIS A 45 11.59 -7.30 1.23
CA HIS A 45 11.00 -7.54 -0.09
C HIS A 45 11.59 -6.69 -1.20
N SER A 46 11.60 -7.23 -2.44
CA SER A 46 12.22 -6.55 -3.57
C SER A 46 11.54 -5.22 -3.92
N LEU A 47 12.24 -4.45 -4.75
CA LEU A 47 11.82 -3.14 -5.21
C LEU A 47 10.48 -3.23 -5.95
N GLU A 48 10.42 -4.18 -6.87
CA GLU A 48 9.30 -4.53 -7.74
C GLU A 48 8.12 -5.03 -6.91
N PHE A 49 8.35 -5.97 -5.99
CA PHE A 49 7.33 -6.53 -5.09
C PHE A 49 6.60 -5.46 -4.28
N LEU A 50 7.36 -4.53 -3.71
CA LEU A 50 6.82 -3.41 -2.93
C LEU A 50 6.06 -2.41 -3.80
N GLN A 51 6.34 -2.36 -5.10
CA GLN A 51 5.68 -1.49 -6.07
C GLN A 51 4.41 -2.11 -6.62
N GLU A 52 4.43 -3.40 -6.94
CA GLU A 52 3.27 -4.18 -7.33
C GLU A 52 2.20 -4.11 -6.23
N PHE A 53 2.55 -4.30 -4.96
CA PHE A 53 1.61 -4.08 -3.85
C PHE A 53 1.00 -2.67 -3.83
N LEU A 54 1.83 -1.64 -4.01
CA LEU A 54 1.38 -0.24 -3.95
C LEU A 54 0.60 0.16 -5.21
N ALA A 55 0.82 -0.51 -6.34
CA ALA A 55 0.06 -0.36 -7.58
C ALA A 55 -1.28 -1.11 -7.52
N LEU A 56 -1.31 -2.28 -6.89
CA LEU A 56 -2.52 -3.04 -6.56
C LEU A 56 -3.42 -2.23 -5.61
N LEU A 57 -2.88 -1.70 -4.49
CA LEU A 57 -3.56 -0.72 -3.63
C LEU A 57 -4.00 0.59 -4.33
N GLN A 58 -3.61 0.82 -5.57
CA GLN A 58 -4.00 1.97 -6.39
C GLN A 58 -4.85 1.60 -7.61
N SER A 59 -4.95 0.32 -7.96
CA SER A 59 -5.72 -0.10 -9.13
C SER A 59 -7.20 -0.14 -8.77
N GLU A 60 -7.54 -0.84 -7.70
CA GLU A 60 -8.87 -1.45 -7.60
C GLU A 60 -9.78 -0.67 -6.62
N GLU A 61 -10.54 0.32 -7.15
CA GLU A 61 -11.66 1.10 -6.54
C GLU A 61 -11.40 2.60 -6.40
N ILE A 62 -12.19 3.39 -7.13
CA ILE A 62 -13.13 4.36 -6.52
C ILE A 62 -14.55 4.18 -7.17
N LEU A 63 -14.74 3.12 -7.97
CA LEU A 63 -15.40 3.29 -9.27
C LEU A 63 -16.77 2.62 -9.45
N SER A 64 -17.31 1.88 -8.46
CA SER A 64 -18.56 1.12 -8.65
C SER A 64 -19.45 0.93 -7.41
N GLN A 65 -19.13 0.04 -6.47
CA GLN A 65 -20.19 -0.66 -5.71
C GLN A 65 -20.69 -0.01 -4.40
N ASN A 66 -20.00 0.99 -3.84
CA ASN A 66 -20.50 1.75 -2.67
C ASN A 66 -21.64 2.74 -3.03
N LEU A 67 -22.09 2.79 -4.29
CA LEU A 67 -23.08 3.78 -4.76
C LEU A 67 -24.55 3.44 -4.45
N GLU A 68 -24.90 2.18 -4.17
CA GLU A 68 -26.31 1.77 -4.00
C GLU A 68 -26.73 1.51 -2.54
N ASN A 69 -25.83 1.06 -1.66
CA ASN A 69 -26.17 0.74 -0.26
C ASN A 69 -24.98 0.98 0.70
N VAL A 70 -25.11 1.96 1.61
CA VAL A 70 -24.74 1.91 3.04
C VAL A 70 -24.93 3.29 3.68
N GLU A 71 -25.61 3.33 4.84
CA GLU A 71 -25.64 4.51 5.69
C GLU A 71 -24.33 4.60 6.51
N ASN A 72 -23.38 5.43 6.02
CA ASN A 72 -22.29 6.12 6.74
C ASN A 72 -21.88 5.56 8.13
N PRO A 73 -20.62 5.10 8.30
CA PRO A 73 -19.61 6.10 8.70
C PRO A 73 -18.16 5.99 8.15
N GLU A 74 -17.62 7.17 7.84
CA GLU A 74 -16.21 7.60 8.05
C GLU A 74 -15.07 7.01 7.21
N GLY A 75 -15.10 7.34 5.91
CA GLY A 75 -13.91 7.55 5.07
C GLY A 75 -14.28 8.43 3.87
N ARG A 76 -13.88 9.71 3.82
CA ARG A 76 -14.53 10.70 2.93
C ARG A 76 -13.76 11.06 1.67
N LEU A 77 -14.36 10.72 0.52
CA LEU A 77 -14.25 11.52 -0.70
C LEU A 77 -15.02 12.83 -0.51
N VAL A 78 -14.41 13.97 -0.87
CA VAL A 78 -14.94 15.30 -0.52
C VAL A 78 -15.48 16.03 -1.75
N ARG A 79 -16.81 16.01 -1.92
CA ARG A 79 -17.52 17.00 -2.76
C ARG A 79 -17.40 18.38 -2.07
N SER A 80 -16.88 19.39 -2.77
CA SER A 80 -16.55 20.69 -2.17
C SER A 80 -17.19 21.86 -2.91
N CYS A 81 -18.05 22.62 -2.22
CA CYS A 81 -18.88 23.66 -2.82
C CYS A 81 -18.13 24.99 -3.03
N CYS A 82 -18.39 25.65 -4.16
CA CYS A 82 -17.83 26.94 -4.52
C CYS A 82 -18.80 28.10 -4.22
N PRO A 83 -18.49 29.03 -3.28
CA PRO A 83 -19.41 30.12 -2.94
C PRO A 83 -19.68 31.11 -4.09
N SER A 84 -18.78 31.23 -5.06
CA SER A 84 -18.92 32.14 -6.21
C SER A 84 -19.73 31.56 -7.39
N LEU A 85 -20.08 30.27 -7.37
CA LEU A 85 -20.99 29.64 -8.34
C LEU A 85 -22.49 29.75 -7.95
N GLY A 86 -22.80 30.29 -6.77
CA GLY A 86 -24.19 30.42 -6.30
C GLY A 86 -24.81 29.07 -5.95
N SER A 87 -25.90 28.69 -6.64
CA SER A 87 -26.58 27.40 -6.43
C SER A 87 -25.97 26.23 -7.21
N GLU A 88 -25.05 26.48 -8.15
CA GLU A 88 -24.36 25.41 -8.85
C GLU A 88 -23.16 24.89 -8.05
N GLN A 89 -23.19 23.60 -7.72
CA GLN A 89 -22.06 22.93 -7.10
C GLN A 89 -21.02 22.49 -8.15
N LEU A 90 -19.78 22.30 -7.71
CA LEU A 90 -18.69 21.74 -8.49
C LEU A 90 -18.19 20.47 -7.78
N GLU A 91 -18.75 19.33 -8.15
CA GLU A 91 -18.35 18.04 -7.61
C GLU A 91 -17.11 17.54 -8.36
N ILE A 92 -16.05 17.20 -7.63
CA ILE A 92 -14.78 16.70 -8.16
C ILE A 92 -14.34 15.53 -7.28
N LEU A 93 -14.15 14.37 -7.89
CA LEU A 93 -13.56 13.19 -7.30
C LEU A 93 -12.06 13.41 -7.10
N MET A 94 -11.63 13.51 -5.85
CA MET A 94 -10.23 13.63 -5.47
C MET A 94 -10.00 12.99 -4.10
N PRO A 95 -8.81 12.43 -3.83
CA PRO A 95 -8.48 11.95 -2.49
C PRO A 95 -8.37 13.14 -1.51
N GLU A 96 -8.61 12.88 -0.23
CA GLU A 96 -8.77 13.91 0.81
C GLU A 96 -7.56 14.87 0.93
N SER A 97 -6.35 14.43 0.57
CA SER A 97 -5.15 15.26 0.54
C SER A 97 -5.21 16.42 -0.45
N GLU A 98 -5.84 16.21 -1.60
CA GLU A 98 -5.92 17.18 -2.68
C GLU A 98 -7.07 18.18 -2.49
N VAL A 99 -7.87 18.05 -1.42
CA VAL A 99 -8.96 18.99 -1.10
C VAL A 99 -8.44 20.41 -0.85
N SER A 100 -7.15 20.56 -0.52
CA SER A 100 -6.44 21.84 -0.53
C SER A 100 -6.45 22.54 -1.90
N VAL A 101 -6.39 21.79 -3.01
CA VAL A 101 -6.48 22.31 -4.38
C VAL A 101 -7.82 23.01 -4.63
N MET A 102 -8.93 22.56 -4.02
CA MET A 102 -10.21 23.28 -4.10
C MET A 102 -10.13 24.67 -3.44
N LYS A 103 -9.35 24.83 -2.37
CA LYS A 103 -9.16 26.13 -1.74
C LYS A 103 -8.44 27.10 -2.68
N ASP A 104 -7.39 26.66 -3.34
CA ASP A 104 -6.54 27.56 -4.12
C ASP A 104 -7.09 27.76 -5.55
N VAL A 105 -7.50 26.69 -6.24
CA VAL A 105 -8.07 26.75 -7.59
C VAL A 105 -9.48 27.37 -7.60
N VAL A 106 -10.35 26.93 -6.69
CA VAL A 106 -11.78 27.27 -6.73
C VAL A 106 -12.12 28.45 -5.82
N ASN A 107 -11.71 28.43 -4.54
CA ASN A 107 -12.06 29.50 -3.60
C ASN A 107 -11.17 30.76 -3.74
N SER A 108 -9.88 30.62 -4.02
CA SER A 108 -9.00 31.77 -4.33
C SER A 108 -9.08 32.22 -5.79
N ASN A 109 -9.64 31.37 -6.67
CA ASN A 109 -9.70 31.57 -8.12
C ASN A 109 -8.31 31.86 -8.72
N CYS A 110 -7.29 31.07 -8.34
CA CYS A 110 -5.88 31.38 -8.62
C CYS A 110 -5.59 31.58 -10.12
N TYR A 111 -6.21 30.78 -11.00
CA TYR A 111 -6.06 30.88 -12.47
C TYR A 111 -7.02 31.88 -13.14
N GLY A 112 -8.02 32.40 -12.42
CA GLY A 112 -9.03 33.33 -12.98
C GLY A 112 -10.08 32.66 -13.87
N PHE A 113 -10.45 31.42 -13.56
CA PHE A 113 -11.44 30.62 -14.31
C PHE A 113 -12.85 30.64 -13.70
N ALA A 114 -12.99 30.88 -12.38
CA ALA A 114 -14.29 30.87 -11.72
C ALA A 114 -15.25 31.93 -12.36
N PRO A 115 -16.49 31.55 -12.73
CA PRO A 115 -17.50 32.45 -13.28
C PRO A 115 -17.78 33.72 -12.46
N GLY A 116 -18.38 34.72 -13.11
CA GLY A 116 -18.71 36.02 -12.51
C GLY A 116 -17.67 37.11 -12.79
N LYS A 117 -17.66 38.19 -11.99
CA LYS A 117 -16.90 39.43 -12.27
C LYS A 117 -15.37 39.26 -12.30
N ALA A 118 -14.83 38.17 -11.73
CA ALA A 118 -13.41 37.84 -11.73
C ALA A 118 -13.04 36.76 -12.78
N CYS A 119 -14.02 36.25 -13.53
CA CYS A 119 -13.76 35.31 -14.61
C CYS A 119 -12.99 35.99 -15.73
N THR A 120 -11.96 35.32 -16.24
CA THR A 120 -11.14 35.84 -17.34
C THR A 120 -11.48 35.17 -18.68
N LEU A 121 -12.19 34.05 -18.64
CA LEU A 121 -12.66 33.27 -19.79
C LEU A 121 -13.80 33.99 -20.52
N CYS A 122 -14.04 33.60 -21.77
CA CYS A 122 -15.04 34.15 -22.66
C CYS A 122 -15.69 33.02 -23.46
N SER A 123 -16.96 33.19 -23.85
CA SER A 123 -17.64 32.19 -24.70
C SER A 123 -16.91 32.05 -26.04
N GLY A 124 -16.67 30.80 -26.46
CA GLY A 124 -15.83 30.47 -27.62
C GLY A 124 -14.33 30.34 -27.30
N ASP A 125 -13.90 30.39 -26.03
CA ASP A 125 -12.53 30.02 -25.68
C ASP A 125 -12.29 28.50 -25.75
N ILE A 126 -11.08 28.14 -26.17
CA ILE A 126 -10.51 26.79 -26.02
C ILE A 126 -9.37 26.94 -24.99
N VAL A 127 -9.50 26.28 -23.85
CA VAL A 127 -8.49 26.28 -22.78
C VAL A 127 -7.61 25.04 -22.94
N LEU A 128 -6.29 25.20 -23.06
CA LEU A 128 -5.33 24.10 -22.91
C LEU A 128 -4.85 24.08 -21.45
N ASP A 129 -5.28 23.07 -20.70
CA ASP A 129 -4.95 22.85 -19.29
C ASP A 129 -3.83 21.79 -19.20
N ILE A 130 -2.61 22.22 -18.91
CA ILE A 130 -1.42 21.37 -18.85
C ILE A 130 -1.03 21.12 -17.40
N GLY A 131 -0.79 19.84 -17.08
CA GLY A 131 -0.83 19.36 -15.70
C GLY A 131 -2.25 19.47 -15.17
N ALA A 132 -3.21 18.92 -15.93
CA ALA A 132 -4.64 19.04 -15.62
C ALA A 132 -5.00 18.42 -14.27
N HIS A 133 -4.12 17.59 -13.70
CA HIS A 133 -4.29 16.95 -12.41
C HIS A 133 -5.63 16.17 -12.40
N VAL A 134 -6.35 16.11 -11.29
CA VAL A 134 -7.69 15.49 -11.23
C VAL A 134 -8.79 16.29 -11.96
N GLY A 135 -8.46 17.36 -12.70
CA GLY A 135 -9.40 18.11 -13.54
C GLY A 135 -10.10 19.31 -12.88
N THR A 136 -9.74 19.68 -11.64
CA THR A 136 -10.38 20.78 -10.88
C THR A 136 -10.46 22.10 -11.65
N ALA A 137 -9.36 22.52 -12.29
CA ALA A 137 -9.31 23.76 -13.07
C ALA A 137 -10.11 23.67 -14.37
N SER A 138 -10.00 22.54 -15.07
CA SER A 138 -10.77 22.22 -16.28
C SER A 138 -12.29 22.25 -16.02
N ALA A 139 -12.76 21.58 -14.97
CA ALA A 139 -14.17 21.54 -14.58
C ALA A 139 -14.71 22.93 -14.19
N LEU A 140 -13.91 23.72 -13.47
CA LEU A 140 -14.24 25.12 -13.14
C LEU A 140 -14.33 26.00 -14.41
N ALA A 141 -13.42 25.83 -15.37
CA ALA A 141 -13.47 26.53 -16.65
C ALA A 141 -14.72 26.15 -17.47
N LEU A 142 -15.10 24.87 -17.47
CA LEU A 142 -16.27 24.33 -18.17
C LEU A 142 -17.61 24.90 -17.67
N LYS A 143 -17.68 25.46 -16.44
CA LYS A 143 -18.85 26.23 -15.97
C LYS A 143 -19.08 27.52 -16.78
N THR A 144 -18.10 28.01 -17.54
CA THR A 144 -18.29 29.15 -18.45
C THR A 144 -18.92 28.66 -19.78
N LEU A 145 -20.12 29.17 -20.11
CA LEU A 145 -20.88 28.70 -21.26
C LEU A 145 -20.14 28.93 -22.58
N GLY A 146 -20.02 27.87 -23.38
CA GLY A 146 -19.33 27.89 -24.67
C GLY A 146 -17.80 27.87 -24.58
N VAL A 147 -17.22 27.62 -23.40
CA VAL A 147 -15.80 27.26 -23.26
C VAL A 147 -15.62 25.75 -23.48
N SER A 148 -14.51 25.36 -24.09
CA SER A 148 -14.03 23.97 -24.15
C SER A 148 -12.64 23.85 -23.55
N VAL A 149 -12.24 22.66 -23.12
CA VAL A 149 -10.97 22.41 -22.43
C VAL A 149 -10.27 21.18 -22.99
N VAL A 150 -8.98 21.31 -23.27
CA VAL A 150 -8.07 20.20 -23.60
C VAL A 150 -7.18 19.97 -22.40
N CYS A 151 -7.31 18.80 -21.78
CA CYS A 151 -6.70 18.44 -20.51
C CYS A 151 -5.51 17.51 -20.75
N VAL A 152 -4.30 17.95 -20.40
CA VAL A 152 -3.05 17.20 -20.59
C VAL A 152 -2.48 16.80 -19.23
N GLU A 153 -2.45 15.50 -18.97
CA GLU A 153 -2.02 14.93 -17.69
C GLU A 153 -1.26 13.61 -17.93
N PRO A 154 0.04 13.51 -17.57
CA PRO A 154 0.83 12.31 -17.86
C PRO A 154 0.63 11.15 -16.89
N HIS A 155 0.35 11.40 -15.61
CA HIS A 155 0.36 10.33 -14.61
C HIS A 155 -0.91 9.47 -14.74
N PRO A 156 -0.83 8.15 -15.01
CA PRO A 156 -1.99 7.37 -15.44
C PRO A 156 -3.11 7.29 -14.39
N VAL A 157 -2.77 7.21 -13.09
CA VAL A 157 -3.75 7.23 -12.00
C VAL A 157 -4.46 8.59 -11.91
N THR A 158 -3.72 9.68 -12.11
CA THR A 158 -4.24 11.05 -12.08
C THR A 158 -5.13 11.32 -13.30
N PHE A 159 -4.72 10.82 -14.46
CA PHE A 159 -5.50 10.83 -15.69
C PHE A 159 -6.79 10.00 -15.59
N GLY A 160 -6.79 8.91 -14.81
CA GLY A 160 -8.01 8.16 -14.48
C GLY A 160 -9.03 9.03 -13.73
N LEU A 161 -8.60 9.72 -12.66
CA LEU A 161 -9.47 10.63 -11.90
C LEU A 161 -9.95 11.82 -12.75
N LEU A 162 -9.07 12.42 -13.55
CA LEU A 162 -9.41 13.44 -14.57
C LEU A 162 -10.52 12.96 -15.51
N SER A 163 -10.40 11.72 -16.00
CA SER A 163 -11.36 11.13 -16.92
C SER A 163 -12.72 10.93 -16.26
N SER A 164 -12.77 10.38 -15.05
CA SER A 164 -14.01 10.24 -14.27
C SER A 164 -14.68 11.59 -14.01
N ASN A 165 -13.91 12.62 -13.67
CA ASN A 165 -14.43 13.96 -13.38
C ASN A 165 -14.98 14.71 -14.60
N LEU A 166 -14.48 14.39 -15.79
CA LEU A 166 -14.86 15.08 -17.03
C LEU A 166 -15.70 14.21 -17.99
N ALA A 167 -16.02 12.96 -17.63
CA ALA A 167 -16.79 12.02 -18.45
C ALA A 167 -18.10 12.61 -18.98
N SER A 168 -18.86 13.32 -18.14
CA SER A 168 -20.13 13.97 -18.51
C SER A 168 -19.97 15.29 -19.27
N SER A 169 -18.75 15.68 -19.66
CA SER A 169 -18.43 16.96 -20.31
C SER A 169 -17.98 16.78 -21.77
N PRO A 170 -18.90 16.79 -22.77
CA PRO A 170 -18.56 16.70 -24.20
C PRO A 170 -17.82 17.93 -24.76
N ARG A 171 -17.44 18.88 -23.88
CA ARG A 171 -16.58 20.03 -24.17
C ARG A 171 -15.16 19.85 -23.59
N ALA A 172 -14.86 18.69 -23.01
CA ALA A 172 -13.53 18.27 -22.59
C ALA A 172 -12.89 17.38 -23.67
N THR A 173 -11.56 17.43 -23.78
CA THR A 173 -10.76 16.50 -24.57
C THR A 173 -9.56 16.11 -23.73
N LEU A 174 -9.28 14.81 -23.60
CA LEU A 174 -8.31 14.30 -22.63
C LEU A 174 -7.10 13.72 -23.35
N VAL A 175 -5.89 14.08 -22.89
CA VAL A 175 -4.62 13.69 -23.51
C VAL A 175 -3.68 13.15 -22.43
N ASN A 176 -3.53 11.82 -22.35
CA ASN A 176 -2.58 11.19 -21.43
C ASN A 176 -1.15 11.24 -21.99
N LYS A 177 -0.54 12.43 -21.92
CA LYS A 177 0.84 12.67 -22.36
C LYS A 177 1.56 13.67 -21.46
N ALA A 178 2.88 13.55 -21.38
CA ALA A 178 3.75 14.54 -20.76
C ALA A 178 4.17 15.64 -21.75
N LEU A 179 4.38 16.85 -21.25
CA LEU A 179 4.94 17.95 -22.03
C LEU A 179 6.47 17.83 -22.08
N ALA A 180 7.05 17.74 -23.28
CA ALA A 180 8.50 17.56 -23.46
C ALA A 180 9.06 18.39 -24.63
N GLU A 181 10.40 18.39 -24.79
CA GLU A 181 11.10 18.99 -25.94
C GLU A 181 10.82 18.28 -27.28
N SER A 182 10.40 17.02 -27.25
CA SER A 182 10.10 16.21 -28.44
C SER A 182 9.07 15.13 -28.14
N CYS A 183 8.51 14.54 -29.20
CA CYS A 183 7.45 13.53 -29.11
C CYS A 183 8.07 12.11 -29.12
N GLY A 184 7.45 11.18 -28.40
CA GLY A 184 7.97 9.83 -28.16
C GLY A 184 7.75 9.42 -26.70
N LYS A 185 8.45 8.40 -26.21
CA LYS A 185 8.36 7.97 -24.81
C LYS A 185 9.45 8.60 -23.94
N ARG A 186 9.09 9.00 -22.72
CA ARG A 186 10.04 9.35 -21.66
C ARG A 186 9.58 8.82 -20.31
N ASP A 187 10.54 8.77 -19.40
CA ASP A 187 10.35 8.40 -18.01
C ASP A 187 9.74 9.56 -17.20
N LEU A 188 8.58 9.32 -16.60
CA LEU A 188 7.97 10.19 -15.60
C LEU A 188 8.47 9.79 -14.21
N TYR A 189 9.08 10.75 -13.51
CA TYR A 189 9.60 10.61 -12.16
C TYR A 189 8.54 11.00 -11.13
N ALA A 190 7.96 10.00 -10.44
CA ALA A 190 7.15 10.24 -9.25
C ALA A 190 8.03 10.72 -8.08
N HIS A 191 7.62 11.77 -7.36
CA HIS A 191 8.47 12.37 -6.32
C HIS A 191 8.67 11.47 -5.09
N ARG A 192 9.93 11.26 -4.69
CA ARG A 192 10.29 10.59 -3.43
C ARG A 192 9.97 11.52 -2.27
N GLY A 193 8.80 11.33 -1.69
CA GLY A 193 8.27 12.18 -0.63
C GLY A 193 7.71 11.42 0.57
N THR A 194 8.39 10.35 1.00
CA THR A 194 8.01 9.50 2.14
C THR A 194 6.53 9.11 2.19
N ASN A 195 6.23 7.98 1.54
CA ASN A 195 5.27 7.00 2.04
C ASN A 195 3.77 7.32 1.98
N ASN A 196 3.38 8.47 1.43
CA ASN A 196 2.02 8.99 1.60
C ASN A 196 1.31 9.08 0.23
N PRO A 197 0.10 8.49 0.03
CA PRO A 197 -0.60 8.51 -1.26
C PRO A 197 -0.90 9.93 -1.79
N SER A 198 -0.95 10.93 -0.91
CA SER A 198 -1.00 12.38 -1.23
C SER A 198 0.16 12.93 -2.09
N ARG A 199 1.08 12.08 -2.56
CA ARG A 199 2.23 12.49 -3.38
C ARG A 199 2.37 11.79 -4.72
N LEU A 200 1.39 10.95 -5.08
CA LEU A 200 1.23 10.43 -6.44
C LEU A 200 0.98 11.55 -7.47
N PHE A 201 0.37 12.64 -6.99
CA PHE A 201 -0.01 13.82 -7.76
C PHE A 201 1.14 14.78 -8.09
N PHE A 202 2.31 14.56 -7.48
CA PHE A 202 3.51 15.35 -7.70
C PHE A 202 4.51 14.50 -8.50
N ALA A 203 4.43 14.58 -9.83
CA ALA A 203 5.26 13.84 -10.77
C ALA A 203 5.83 14.77 -11.86
N SER A 204 7.03 14.49 -12.35
CA SER A 204 7.76 15.38 -13.28
C SER A 204 8.62 14.60 -14.27
N LEU A 205 8.89 15.15 -15.46
CA LEU A 205 9.92 14.63 -16.37
C LEU A 205 11.36 14.99 -15.93
N PHE A 206 11.53 15.71 -14.82
CA PHE A 206 12.83 16.22 -14.37
C PHE A 206 13.23 15.66 -13.00
N ALA A 207 14.33 14.91 -12.96
CA ALA A 207 14.97 14.34 -11.77
C ALA A 207 15.62 15.39 -10.82
N THR A 208 15.18 16.66 -10.86
CA THR A 208 15.76 17.78 -10.09
C THR A 208 15.31 17.87 -8.63
N ARG A 209 14.29 17.10 -8.23
CA ARG A 209 14.02 16.75 -6.82
C ARG A 209 14.26 15.25 -6.64
N SER A 210 14.37 14.79 -5.39
CA SER A 210 14.40 13.35 -5.11
C SER A 210 13.15 12.66 -5.67
N HIS A 211 13.36 11.68 -6.56
CA HIS A 211 12.34 10.87 -7.25
C HIS A 211 12.46 9.39 -6.86
N ALA A 212 11.45 8.55 -7.11
CA ALA A 212 11.60 7.09 -7.00
C ALA A 212 12.62 6.54 -8.02
N ASP A 213 13.25 5.39 -7.76
CA ASP A 213 14.16 4.75 -8.73
C ASP A 213 13.43 3.86 -9.75
N VAL A 214 12.09 3.86 -9.72
CA VAL A 214 11.26 3.40 -10.84
C VAL A 214 10.46 4.57 -11.35
N THR A 215 10.41 4.63 -12.67
CA THR A 215 9.79 5.65 -13.50
C THR A 215 8.58 5.07 -14.19
N ILE A 216 7.61 5.91 -14.53
CA ILE A 216 6.45 5.51 -15.32
C ILE A 216 6.72 5.89 -16.77
N PRO A 217 6.80 4.94 -17.73
CA PRO A 217 7.01 5.27 -19.13
C PRO A 217 5.75 5.92 -19.70
N VAL A 218 5.85 7.20 -20.09
CA VAL A 218 4.73 7.99 -20.62
C VAL A 218 5.01 8.46 -22.04
N GLU A 219 3.94 8.56 -22.85
CA GLU A 219 3.98 9.24 -24.13
C GLU A 219 4.16 10.75 -23.94
N CYS A 220 4.87 11.39 -24.85
CA CYS A 220 5.20 12.82 -24.82
C CYS A 220 4.65 13.58 -26.03
N VAL A 221 4.45 14.87 -25.83
CA VAL A 221 3.97 15.83 -26.83
C VAL A 221 4.68 17.18 -26.62
N THR A 222 4.91 17.93 -27.71
CA THR A 222 5.46 19.28 -27.58
C THR A 222 4.35 20.30 -27.34
N LEU A 223 4.68 21.41 -26.66
CA LEU A 223 3.73 22.52 -26.47
C LEU A 223 3.33 23.16 -27.81
N GLN A 224 4.23 23.17 -28.80
CA GLN A 224 3.93 23.67 -30.14
C GLN A 224 2.90 22.78 -30.85
N GLU A 225 3.02 21.44 -30.76
CA GLU A 225 2.06 20.50 -31.32
C GLU A 225 0.68 20.63 -30.67
N LEU A 226 0.60 20.79 -29.34
CA LEU A 226 -0.67 21.05 -28.66
C LEU A 226 -1.32 22.36 -29.12
N ILE A 227 -0.53 23.43 -29.27
CA ILE A 227 -1.03 24.73 -29.76
C ILE A 227 -1.54 24.61 -31.21
N THR A 228 -0.80 23.92 -32.09
CA THR A 228 -1.19 23.73 -33.49
C THR A 228 -2.43 22.84 -33.64
N THR A 229 -2.48 21.71 -32.92
CA THR A 229 -3.57 20.72 -32.99
C THR A 229 -4.89 21.27 -32.45
N TYR A 230 -4.86 21.96 -31.31
CA TYR A 230 -6.08 22.37 -30.61
C TYR A 230 -6.43 23.86 -30.74
N SER A 231 -5.54 24.68 -31.32
CA SER A 231 -5.72 26.13 -31.51
C SER A 231 -6.26 26.85 -30.25
N PRO A 232 -5.65 26.66 -29.06
CA PRO A 232 -6.17 27.21 -27.82
C PRO A 232 -6.14 28.74 -27.80
N SER A 233 -7.19 29.35 -27.24
CA SER A 233 -7.21 30.78 -26.96
C SER A 233 -6.68 31.11 -25.56
N VAL A 234 -6.73 30.14 -24.64
CA VAL A 234 -6.22 30.27 -23.27
C VAL A 234 -5.33 29.08 -22.95
N ILE A 235 -4.20 29.30 -22.28
CA ILE A 235 -3.35 28.22 -21.75
C ILE A 235 -3.24 28.36 -20.23
N LYS A 236 -3.35 27.25 -19.50
CA LYS A 236 -2.87 27.10 -18.12
C LYS A 236 -1.75 26.05 -18.09
N ILE A 237 -0.64 26.34 -17.41
CA ILE A 237 0.44 25.36 -17.18
C ILE A 237 0.75 25.29 -15.68
N ASP A 238 0.68 24.10 -15.12
CA ASP A 238 1.07 23.82 -13.74
C ASP A 238 1.59 22.38 -13.71
N ALA A 239 2.86 22.22 -14.12
CA ALA A 239 3.38 20.96 -14.68
C ALA A 239 4.82 20.66 -14.22
N GLU A 240 5.11 20.98 -12.96
CA GLU A 240 6.31 20.56 -12.21
C GLU A 240 7.64 20.64 -13.01
N GLY A 241 7.89 21.80 -13.62
CA GLY A 241 9.12 22.12 -14.34
C GLY A 241 8.95 22.23 -15.86
N ALA A 242 7.88 21.70 -16.45
CA ALA A 242 7.67 21.71 -17.90
C ALA A 242 7.27 23.07 -18.47
N GLU A 243 6.90 24.05 -17.64
CA GLU A 243 6.66 25.44 -18.04
C GLU A 243 7.89 26.11 -18.70
N ARG A 244 9.09 25.54 -18.55
CA ARG A 244 10.31 25.93 -19.28
C ARG A 244 10.14 25.94 -20.80
N TYR A 245 9.28 25.07 -21.35
CA TYR A 245 9.07 24.94 -22.81
C TYR A 245 8.35 26.17 -23.42
N LEU A 246 7.90 27.13 -22.60
CA LEU A 246 7.47 28.45 -23.07
C LEU A 246 8.60 29.24 -23.76
N ALA A 247 9.87 28.98 -23.43
CA ALA A 247 11.01 29.61 -24.08
C ALA A 247 11.21 29.17 -25.55
N SER A 248 10.65 28.02 -25.95
CA SER A 248 10.87 27.39 -27.26
C SER A 248 9.69 27.48 -28.24
N ILE A 249 8.66 28.27 -27.93
CA ILE A 249 7.47 28.41 -28.79
C ILE A 249 7.77 29.31 -30.00
N GLN A 250 7.38 28.83 -31.19
CA GLN A 250 7.58 29.51 -32.48
C GLN A 250 6.34 30.30 -32.89
N ASP A 251 5.14 29.77 -32.61
CA ASP A 251 3.89 30.54 -32.68
C ASP A 251 2.91 30.11 -31.57
N PHE A 252 2.37 31.11 -30.90
CA PHE A 252 1.29 31.00 -29.93
C PHE A 252 -0.11 31.08 -30.58
N GLY A 253 -0.22 31.24 -31.89
CA GLY A 253 -1.48 31.20 -32.65
C GLY A 253 -2.55 32.15 -32.08
N VAL A 254 -3.74 31.61 -31.80
CA VAL A 254 -4.86 32.39 -31.22
C VAL A 254 -4.82 32.54 -29.69
N VAL A 255 -3.73 32.15 -29.01
CA VAL A 255 -3.59 32.32 -27.55
C VAL A 255 -3.60 33.81 -27.20
N ARG A 256 -4.67 34.23 -26.51
CA ARG A 256 -4.91 35.60 -26.02
C ARG A 256 -4.52 35.77 -24.54
N ARG A 257 -4.52 34.67 -23.77
CA ARG A 257 -4.08 34.65 -22.38
C ARG A 257 -3.33 33.36 -22.05
N LEU A 258 -2.29 33.47 -21.24
CA LEU A 258 -1.68 32.37 -20.52
C LEU A 258 -1.69 32.68 -19.01
N VAL A 259 -1.82 31.64 -18.19
CA VAL A 259 -1.48 31.64 -16.77
C VAL A 259 -0.60 30.43 -16.49
N ALA A 260 0.42 30.56 -15.65
CA ALA A 260 1.23 29.41 -15.26
C ALA A 260 1.83 29.59 -13.87
N GLU A 261 2.04 28.46 -13.18
CA GLU A 261 2.93 28.40 -12.01
C GLU A 261 4.34 28.02 -12.48
N TRP A 262 5.34 28.78 -12.03
CA TRP A 262 6.75 28.52 -12.28
C TRP A 262 7.41 27.91 -11.05
N ASP A 263 7.76 26.63 -11.09
CA ASP A 263 8.38 25.93 -9.96
C ASP A 263 9.89 26.15 -9.94
N TRP A 264 10.35 26.91 -8.96
CA TRP A 264 11.76 27.24 -8.79
C TRP A 264 12.62 26.08 -8.25
N ALA A 265 12.04 24.93 -7.87
CA ALA A 265 12.82 23.74 -7.53
C ALA A 265 13.21 22.93 -8.79
N HIS A 266 12.34 22.88 -9.80
CA HIS A 266 12.64 22.29 -11.11
C HIS A 266 13.32 23.25 -12.08
N ASN A 267 12.91 24.53 -12.09
CA ASN A 267 13.41 25.60 -12.95
C ASN A 267 14.24 26.61 -12.13
N ARG A 268 15.29 26.11 -11.49
CA ARG A 268 16.02 26.82 -10.42
C ARG A 268 16.92 27.96 -10.90
N HIS A 269 17.43 27.93 -12.13
CA HIS A 269 18.33 28.97 -12.64
C HIS A 269 17.54 30.15 -13.23
N ARG A 270 17.91 31.37 -12.84
CA ARG A 270 17.20 32.60 -13.22
C ARG A 270 17.01 32.76 -14.72
N ASP A 271 18.04 32.47 -15.51
CA ASP A 271 18.02 32.70 -16.96
C ASP A 271 16.92 31.90 -17.66
N MET A 272 16.52 30.73 -17.14
CA MET A 272 15.40 29.95 -17.67
C MET A 272 14.08 30.73 -17.62
N TRP A 273 13.87 31.48 -16.52
CA TRP A 273 12.72 32.37 -16.37
C TRP A 273 12.86 33.61 -17.25
N ASP A 274 14.03 34.26 -17.27
CA ASP A 274 14.24 35.46 -18.07
C ASP A 274 14.23 35.16 -19.59
N ASP A 275 14.48 33.93 -20.02
CA ASP A 275 14.27 33.43 -21.40
C ASP A 275 12.80 33.15 -21.71
N ALA A 276 12.09 32.39 -20.86
CA ALA A 276 10.66 32.14 -21.03
C ALA A 276 9.83 33.45 -21.03
N ARG A 277 10.21 34.39 -20.16
CA ARG A 277 9.69 35.76 -20.15
C ARG A 277 9.99 36.49 -21.46
N ARG A 278 11.23 36.45 -21.95
CA ARG A 278 11.62 37.11 -23.22
C ARG A 278 10.83 36.56 -24.40
N ALA A 279 10.63 35.24 -24.46
CA ALA A 279 9.79 34.60 -25.47
C ALA A 279 8.34 35.13 -25.43
N LEU A 280 7.73 35.25 -24.25
CA LEU A 280 6.38 35.81 -24.10
C LEU A 280 6.31 37.30 -24.47
N GLU A 281 7.27 38.11 -24.05
CA GLU A 281 7.33 39.55 -24.38
C GLU A 281 7.53 39.79 -25.88
N LEU A 282 8.39 39.00 -26.55
CA LEU A 282 8.57 39.00 -28.01
C LEU A 282 7.28 38.62 -28.75
N HIS A 283 6.51 37.66 -28.24
CA HIS A 283 5.20 37.28 -28.77
C HIS A 283 4.06 38.25 -28.39
N GLY A 284 4.40 39.43 -27.85
CA GLY A 284 3.47 40.52 -27.59
C GLY A 284 2.61 40.36 -26.34
N PHE A 285 2.92 39.40 -25.45
CA PHE A 285 2.24 39.28 -24.17
C PHE A 285 2.78 40.31 -23.18
N LYS A 286 1.87 40.91 -22.40
CA LYS A 286 2.21 41.66 -21.19
C LYS A 286 2.06 40.76 -19.98
N LEU A 287 3.13 40.63 -19.18
CA LEU A 287 3.14 39.77 -17.99
C LEU A 287 2.65 40.52 -16.74
N THR A 288 2.16 39.77 -15.76
CA THR A 288 1.85 40.23 -14.40
C THR A 288 2.06 39.06 -13.44
N ILE A 289 2.97 39.22 -12.47
CA ILE A 289 3.34 38.18 -11.49
C ILE A 289 2.45 38.30 -10.25
N ARG A 290 2.05 37.16 -9.66
CA ARG A 290 1.43 37.06 -8.33
C ARG A 290 2.25 36.13 -7.44
N GLY A 291 2.58 36.59 -6.24
CA GLY A 291 3.47 35.89 -5.31
C GLY A 291 4.80 36.62 -5.16
N ARG A 292 5.79 35.95 -4.58
CA ARG A 292 7.14 36.50 -4.33
C ARG A 292 8.17 35.75 -5.16
N MET A 293 8.88 36.47 -6.03
CA MET A 293 10.06 35.95 -6.71
C MET A 293 11.15 35.63 -5.66
N PRO A 294 11.88 34.49 -5.77
CA PRO A 294 12.88 34.11 -4.79
C PRO A 294 14.10 35.05 -4.81
N ASP A 295 14.86 35.02 -3.72
CA ASP A 295 16.23 35.55 -3.70
C ASP A 295 17.14 34.58 -4.50
N PHE A 296 18.21 35.08 -5.15
CA PHE A 296 19.13 34.27 -5.96
C PHE A 296 20.56 34.28 -5.38
N ASP A 297 21.30 33.19 -5.57
CA ASP A 297 22.73 33.12 -5.23
C ASP A 297 23.64 33.76 -6.31
N GLU A 298 24.94 33.83 -6.03
CA GLU A 298 25.96 34.41 -6.93
C GLU A 298 26.15 33.62 -8.24
N HIS A 299 25.51 32.46 -8.37
CA HIS A 299 25.46 31.63 -9.57
C HIS A 299 24.07 31.64 -10.22
N GLY A 300 23.17 32.56 -9.83
CA GLY A 300 21.86 32.72 -10.44
C GLY A 300 20.83 31.64 -10.06
N HIS A 301 21.08 30.80 -9.06
CA HIS A 301 20.09 29.81 -8.60
C HIS A 301 19.17 30.38 -7.53
N ALA A 302 17.88 30.03 -7.59
CA ALA A 302 16.92 30.37 -6.55
C ALA A 302 17.30 29.76 -5.18
N ILE A 303 17.17 30.56 -4.13
CA ILE A 303 17.45 30.21 -2.73
C ILE A 303 16.14 29.79 -2.04
N LEU A 304 15.92 28.48 -1.95
CA LEU A 304 14.65 27.89 -1.50
C LEU A 304 14.64 27.46 -0.02
N THR A 305 15.76 27.64 0.69
CA THR A 305 15.96 27.27 2.09
C THR A 305 16.61 28.39 2.89
N ASP A 306 16.45 28.38 4.22
CA ASP A 306 17.21 29.23 5.13
C ASP A 306 18.60 28.62 5.45
N GLY A 307 19.43 29.39 6.16
CA GLY A 307 20.75 28.95 6.66
C GLY A 307 20.71 27.86 7.74
N ARG A 308 19.54 27.24 7.98
CA ARG A 308 19.34 26.06 8.83
C ARG A 308 18.69 24.90 8.03
N LEU A 309 18.73 24.97 6.70
CA LEU A 309 18.17 24.01 5.74
C LEU A 309 16.64 23.83 5.84
N LYS A 310 15.90 24.76 6.44
CA LYS A 310 14.43 24.75 6.43
C LYS A 310 13.89 25.44 5.17
N LYS A 311 12.85 24.86 4.56
CA LYS A 311 12.20 25.41 3.34
C LYS A 311 11.68 26.84 3.60
N ARG A 312 12.02 27.79 2.72
CA ARG A 312 11.56 29.19 2.78
C ARG A 312 10.33 29.38 1.88
N GLY A 313 9.13 29.25 2.45
CA GLY A 313 7.86 29.55 1.77
C GLY A 313 7.49 28.57 0.65
N ASN A 314 6.60 29.03 -0.25
CA ASN A 314 6.20 28.28 -1.44
C ASN A 314 7.31 28.33 -2.50
N THR A 315 7.46 27.25 -3.26
CA THR A 315 8.48 27.11 -4.32
C THR A 315 8.00 27.51 -5.70
N GLY A 316 6.70 27.67 -5.91
CA GLY A 316 6.12 28.15 -7.16
C GLY A 316 5.83 29.64 -7.17
N MET A 317 5.75 30.20 -8.37
CA MET A 317 5.41 31.60 -8.66
C MET A 317 4.38 31.67 -9.79
N ILE A 318 3.15 32.10 -9.48
CA ILE A 318 2.10 32.26 -10.49
C ILE A 318 2.34 33.53 -11.30
N PHE A 319 2.24 33.45 -12.62
CA PHE A 319 2.22 34.62 -13.50
C PHE A 319 1.12 34.51 -14.56
N PHE A 320 0.64 35.68 -14.99
CA PHE A 320 -0.32 35.84 -16.06
C PHE A 320 0.36 36.53 -17.23
N ALA A 321 -0.01 36.18 -18.45
CA ALA A 321 0.46 36.81 -19.68
C ALA A 321 -0.75 37.08 -20.59
N ALA A 322 -0.90 38.29 -21.13
CA ALA A 322 -2.05 38.64 -21.98
C ALA A 322 -1.65 39.43 -23.23
N ARG A 323 -2.24 39.08 -24.39
CA ARG A 323 -2.05 39.77 -25.69
C ARG A 323 -3.38 39.97 -26.43
N LYS A 324 -3.39 40.85 -27.44
CA LYS A 324 -4.54 41.03 -28.35
C LYS A 324 -4.40 40.06 -29.54
N VAL A 325 -5.51 39.43 -29.94
CA VAL A 325 -5.55 38.37 -30.97
C VAL A 325 -6.60 38.70 -32.06
N ARG A 326 -6.39 38.21 -33.28
CA ARG A 326 -7.33 38.29 -34.43
C ARG A 326 -8.07 36.95 -34.60
N LYS A 327 -9.32 36.96 -35.11
CA LYS A 327 -10.27 35.82 -35.03
C LYS A 327 -10.23 34.83 -36.22
N GLY A 328 -10.56 33.57 -35.93
CA GLY A 328 -10.94 32.49 -36.87
C GLY A 328 -9.99 31.28 -36.83
N CYS A 329 -10.38 30.03 -37.09
CA CYS A 329 -11.70 29.37 -37.22
C CYS A 329 -11.49 27.83 -37.10
N ALA A 330 -12.50 27.00 -36.79
CA ALA A 330 -12.34 25.54 -36.55
C ALA A 330 -13.55 24.69 -36.99
N GLN A 331 -13.34 23.38 -37.22
CA GLN A 331 -14.36 22.36 -37.56
C GLN A 331 -14.10 20.99 -36.86
N PRO A 332 -15.12 20.10 -36.72
CA PRO A 332 -15.07 18.89 -35.87
C PRO A 332 -14.89 17.54 -36.60
N ALA A 333 -14.84 16.43 -35.85
CA ALA A 333 -14.67 15.03 -36.32
C ALA A 333 -15.69 14.02 -35.69
N PRO A 334 -15.87 12.77 -36.22
CA PRO A 334 -16.91 11.79 -35.83
C PRO A 334 -16.44 10.59 -34.93
N ALA A 335 -17.31 9.58 -34.68
CA ALA A 335 -17.20 8.51 -33.62
C ALA A 335 -17.53 7.03 -34.10
N VAL A 336 -17.85 6.08 -33.17
CA VAL A 336 -18.35 4.63 -33.31
C VAL A 336 -17.26 3.50 -33.19
N SER A 337 -17.39 2.30 -32.54
CA SER A 337 -18.26 1.73 -31.44
C SER A 337 -17.85 0.28 -30.95
N GLU A 338 -18.16 -0.11 -29.69
CA GLU A 338 -18.74 -1.38 -29.06
C GLU A 338 -18.58 -2.83 -29.69
N THR A 339 -18.67 -4.05 -29.05
CA THR A 339 -18.96 -4.63 -27.68
C THR A 339 -18.64 -6.18 -27.55
N CYS A 340 -18.84 -6.83 -26.35
CA CYS A 340 -19.10 -8.29 -26.02
C CYS A 340 -17.93 -9.34 -25.93
N GLU A 341 -17.99 -10.53 -25.25
CA GLU A 341 -18.59 -11.06 -23.97
C GLU A 341 -18.05 -12.52 -23.60
N ALA A 342 -18.41 -13.22 -22.48
CA ALA A 342 -17.63 -14.36 -21.87
C ALA A 342 -18.35 -15.56 -21.10
N ALA A 343 -17.60 -16.59 -20.59
CA ALA A 343 -17.94 -17.75 -19.67
C ALA A 343 -16.64 -18.56 -19.24
N GLY A 344 -16.49 -19.58 -18.33
CA GLY A 344 -17.32 -20.40 -17.37
C GLY A 344 -16.53 -21.63 -16.71
N ASP A 345 -17.06 -22.36 -15.68
CA ASP A 345 -16.29 -23.17 -14.65
C ASP A 345 -16.47 -24.74 -14.52
N ALA A 346 -15.66 -25.46 -13.67
CA ALA A 346 -16.01 -26.58 -12.69
C ALA A 346 -14.87 -27.58 -12.19
N ALA A 347 -14.95 -28.25 -10.99
CA ALA A 347 -14.00 -29.30 -10.45
C ALA A 347 -14.47 -30.25 -9.25
N PRO A 348 -14.03 -31.56 -9.12
CA PRO A 348 -14.22 -32.50 -7.93
C PRO A 348 -13.05 -33.54 -7.59
N GLU A 349 -12.87 -34.33 -6.49
CA GLU A 349 -13.20 -34.33 -5.00
C GLU A 349 -12.34 -35.34 -4.10
N GLY A 350 -11.95 -35.05 -2.80
CA GLY A 350 -11.63 -36.10 -1.72
C GLY A 350 -10.50 -35.93 -0.62
N ALA A 351 -10.69 -36.33 0.69
CA ALA A 351 -9.79 -36.09 1.88
C ALA A 351 -9.70 -37.18 3.03
N LEU A 352 -8.81 -37.01 4.04
CA LEU A 352 -8.50 -37.94 5.17
C LEU A 352 -8.86 -37.43 6.61
N HIS A 353 -9.00 -38.33 7.62
CA HIS A 353 -9.51 -38.04 8.99
C HIS A 353 -8.43 -37.73 10.07
N VAL A 354 -8.72 -36.82 11.02
CA VAL A 354 -7.81 -36.35 12.10
C VAL A 354 -8.39 -36.58 13.50
N ALA A 355 -7.55 -36.70 14.53
CA ALA A 355 -7.98 -36.74 15.93
C ALA A 355 -8.24 -35.33 16.50
N GLY A 356 -9.22 -35.22 17.41
CA GLY A 356 -9.68 -33.94 17.95
C GLY A 356 -10.44 -33.08 16.93
N ALA A 357 -11.35 -32.23 17.42
CA ALA A 357 -12.12 -31.34 16.55
C ALA A 357 -11.19 -30.33 15.87
N GLN A 358 -11.12 -30.35 14.55
CA GLN A 358 -10.38 -29.35 13.78
C GLN A 358 -11.19 -28.04 13.72
N PRO A 359 -10.55 -26.88 13.57
CA PRO A 359 -11.22 -25.71 12.99
C PRO A 359 -11.78 -26.09 11.61
N ASP A 360 -12.87 -25.47 11.17
CA ASP A 360 -13.36 -25.67 9.80
C ASP A 360 -12.32 -25.21 8.76
N LEU A 361 -12.51 -25.62 7.49
CA LEU A 361 -11.55 -25.30 6.44
C LEU A 361 -11.37 -23.78 6.25
N ALA A 362 -12.44 -22.99 6.29
CA ALA A 362 -12.34 -21.54 6.15
C ALA A 362 -11.47 -20.96 7.28
N SER A 363 -11.77 -21.31 8.53
CA SER A 363 -10.97 -20.95 9.71
C SER A 363 -9.49 -21.37 9.59
N GLN A 364 -9.16 -22.51 8.97
CA GLN A 364 -7.77 -22.91 8.73
C GLN A 364 -7.10 -22.04 7.66
N LEU A 365 -7.82 -21.70 6.59
CA LEU A 365 -7.32 -20.82 5.53
C LEU A 365 -7.13 -19.37 6.01
N GLU A 366 -7.79 -18.92 7.08
CA GLU A 366 -7.57 -17.60 7.69
C GLU A 366 -6.10 -17.34 8.10
N ALA A 367 -5.29 -18.39 8.30
CA ALA A 367 -3.86 -18.31 8.57
C ALA A 367 -3.02 -17.90 7.33
N LEU A 368 -3.56 -18.10 6.13
CA LEU A 368 -2.93 -17.75 4.86
C LEU A 368 -3.03 -16.26 4.56
N THR A 369 -2.38 -15.87 3.48
CA THR A 369 -2.40 -14.52 2.92
C THR A 369 -3.25 -14.46 1.64
N LEU A 370 -3.90 -13.32 1.27
CA LEU A 370 -4.80 -13.19 0.10
C LEU A 370 -4.16 -13.90 -1.09
N GLU A 371 -2.96 -13.47 -1.36
CA GLU A 371 -2.25 -13.76 -2.58
C GLU A 371 -1.62 -15.19 -2.50
N GLN A 372 -1.56 -15.78 -1.29
CA GLN A 372 -1.32 -17.22 -1.05
C GLN A 372 -2.53 -18.08 -1.39
N MET A 373 -3.72 -17.52 -1.19
CA MET A 373 -4.96 -18.16 -1.62
C MET A 373 -5.07 -18.06 -3.15
N GLU A 374 -4.54 -17.01 -3.76
CA GLU A 374 -4.43 -16.84 -5.21
C GLU A 374 -3.42 -17.84 -5.80
N GLU A 375 -2.16 -17.88 -5.33
CA GLU A 375 -1.16 -18.90 -5.69
C GLU A 375 -1.72 -20.33 -5.55
N ARG A 376 -2.52 -20.57 -4.51
CA ARG A 376 -3.13 -21.87 -4.22
C ARG A 376 -4.33 -22.21 -5.12
N LEU A 377 -5.10 -21.21 -5.56
CA LEU A 377 -6.12 -21.41 -6.60
C LEU A 377 -5.45 -21.73 -7.94
N VAL A 378 -4.39 -21.02 -8.32
CA VAL A 378 -3.57 -21.35 -9.51
C VAL A 378 -2.99 -22.77 -9.40
N TYR A 379 -2.53 -23.19 -8.22
CA TYR A 379 -2.08 -24.55 -7.97
C TYR A 379 -3.19 -25.61 -8.19
N PHE A 380 -4.45 -25.30 -7.84
CA PHE A 380 -5.61 -26.14 -8.14
C PHE A 380 -6.18 -25.94 -9.57
N GLY A 381 -5.42 -25.30 -10.46
CA GLY A 381 -5.82 -25.04 -11.84
C GLY A 381 -7.04 -24.13 -11.99
N GLN A 382 -7.42 -23.40 -10.93
CA GLN A 382 -8.51 -22.43 -10.96
C GLN A 382 -7.98 -21.09 -11.48
N GLU A 383 -8.75 -20.44 -12.35
CA GLU A 383 -8.45 -19.05 -12.70
C GLU A 383 -8.71 -18.16 -11.48
N VAL A 384 -7.65 -17.57 -10.94
CA VAL A 384 -7.78 -16.44 -10.02
C VAL A 384 -8.38 -15.29 -10.82
N ARG A 385 -9.63 -14.91 -10.51
CA ARG A 385 -10.21 -13.66 -11.03
C ARG A 385 -9.17 -12.55 -10.83
N PRO A 386 -8.69 -11.90 -11.90
CA PRO A 386 -7.72 -10.84 -11.75
C PRO A 386 -8.33 -9.73 -10.90
N VAL A 387 -7.48 -9.17 -10.05
CA VAL A 387 -7.86 -8.13 -9.10
C VAL A 387 -7.97 -6.83 -9.92
N ALA A 388 -9.18 -6.59 -10.44
CA ALA A 388 -9.50 -5.89 -11.69
C ALA A 388 -9.93 -4.41 -11.46
N PRO A 389 -9.00 -3.43 -11.41
CA PRO A 389 -9.17 -1.99 -11.14
C PRO A 389 -10.47 -1.31 -10.59
N THR A 390 -11.33 -2.00 -9.82
CA THR A 390 -12.43 -1.44 -9.01
C THR A 390 -12.71 -2.00 -7.56
N GLU A 391 -11.88 -2.83 -6.90
CA GLU A 391 -12.20 -3.50 -5.59
C GLU A 391 -11.22 -3.38 -4.35
N PHE A 392 -9.88 -3.46 -4.44
CA PHE A 392 -8.82 -3.21 -3.42
C PHE A 392 -9.10 -2.14 -2.35
N PHE A 393 -9.72 -1.00 -2.70
CA PHE A 393 -10.02 0.08 -1.76
C PHE A 393 -11.45 -0.05 -1.20
N LEU A 394 -12.36 -0.83 -1.83
CA LEU A 394 -13.76 -1.00 -1.37
C LEU A 394 -13.76 -1.28 0.13
N THR A 395 -14.69 -0.66 0.87
CA THR A 395 -14.72 -0.70 2.33
C THR A 395 -14.78 -2.14 2.86
N GLY A 396 -13.70 -2.64 3.48
CA GLY A 396 -13.54 -4.05 3.86
C GLY A 396 -13.09 -4.98 2.71
N PHE A 397 -12.22 -4.50 1.80
CA PHE A 397 -11.81 -5.25 0.61
C PHE A 397 -11.23 -6.61 0.92
N LYS A 398 -10.36 -6.75 1.93
CA LYS A 398 -9.72 -8.04 2.20
C LYS A 398 -10.72 -8.99 2.79
N GLU A 399 -11.65 -8.48 3.57
CA GLU A 399 -12.70 -9.26 4.18
C GLU A 399 -13.62 -9.80 3.08
N ARG A 400 -13.87 -9.03 2.01
CA ARG A 400 -14.52 -9.51 0.77
C ARG A 400 -13.66 -10.43 -0.09
N ARG A 401 -12.41 -10.08 -0.39
CA ARG A 401 -11.49 -10.83 -1.28
C ARG A 401 -10.96 -12.10 -0.61
N ARG A 402 -10.66 -12.07 0.69
CA ARG A 402 -10.51 -13.27 1.53
C ARG A 402 -11.80 -14.06 1.52
N GLY A 403 -12.97 -13.43 1.72
CA GLY A 403 -14.26 -14.11 1.64
C GLY A 403 -14.53 -14.77 0.27
N GLU A 404 -14.09 -14.16 -0.84
CA GLU A 404 -14.11 -14.71 -2.19
C GLU A 404 -13.13 -15.88 -2.33
N LEU A 405 -11.85 -15.67 -2.04
CA LEU A 405 -10.78 -16.65 -2.18
C LEU A 405 -10.93 -17.83 -1.23
N VAL A 406 -11.42 -17.64 -0.01
CA VAL A 406 -11.77 -18.70 0.93
C VAL A 406 -12.99 -19.48 0.44
N ARG A 407 -13.99 -18.85 -0.20
CA ARG A 407 -15.08 -19.59 -0.85
C ARG A 407 -14.58 -20.40 -2.05
N ALA A 408 -13.81 -19.77 -2.94
CA ALA A 408 -13.22 -20.43 -4.11
C ALA A 408 -12.27 -21.57 -3.72
N LEU A 409 -11.43 -21.37 -2.70
CA LEU A 409 -10.60 -22.43 -2.13
C LEU A 409 -11.43 -23.49 -1.44
N CYS A 410 -12.49 -23.17 -0.69
CA CYS A 410 -13.37 -24.18 -0.11
C CYS A 410 -14.05 -25.03 -1.20
N GLU A 411 -14.34 -24.47 -2.37
CA GLU A 411 -14.82 -25.21 -3.54
C GLU A 411 -13.70 -26.08 -4.15
N ALA A 412 -12.53 -25.51 -4.41
CA ALA A 412 -11.34 -26.23 -4.90
C ALA A 412 -10.83 -27.31 -3.90
N TYR A 413 -11.14 -27.16 -2.62
CA TYR A 413 -10.87 -28.13 -1.55
C TYR A 413 -12.02 -29.08 -1.26
N LYS A 414 -13.17 -28.95 -1.94
CA LYS A 414 -13.91 -30.18 -2.29
C LYS A 414 -13.02 -30.92 -3.28
N SER A 415 -12.69 -30.29 -4.41
CA SER A 415 -12.08 -30.95 -5.57
C SER A 415 -10.73 -31.63 -5.33
N GLN A 416 -9.85 -31.06 -4.50
CA GLN A 416 -8.52 -31.62 -4.25
C GLN A 416 -8.17 -31.52 -2.76
N ALA A 417 -8.95 -32.23 -1.94
CA ALA A 417 -8.89 -32.08 -0.49
C ALA A 417 -7.63 -32.70 0.15
N ARG A 418 -7.42 -32.42 1.44
CA ARG A 418 -6.11 -32.56 2.10
C ARG A 418 -5.84 -33.94 2.70
N ILE A 419 -4.58 -34.34 2.59
CA ILE A 419 -3.95 -35.48 3.25
C ILE A 419 -3.46 -35.01 4.62
N PHE A 420 -3.81 -35.75 5.67
CA PHE A 420 -3.34 -35.50 7.03
C PHE A 420 -2.36 -36.58 7.45
N GLN A 421 -1.13 -36.20 7.81
CA GLN A 421 -0.03 -37.12 8.13
C GLN A 421 0.30 -37.07 9.63
N ALA A 422 -0.09 -38.12 10.36
CA ALA A 422 0.20 -38.23 11.78
C ALA A 422 1.70 -38.46 12.05
N SER A 423 2.26 -37.73 13.02
CA SER A 423 3.65 -37.84 13.46
C SER A 423 3.79 -37.50 14.95
N LYS A 424 4.97 -37.70 15.56
CA LYS A 424 5.18 -37.51 17.00
C LYS A 424 6.51 -36.84 17.29
N GLY A 425 6.53 -35.90 18.23
CA GLY A 425 7.77 -35.31 18.75
C GLY A 425 8.57 -36.29 19.62
N LEU A 426 9.82 -35.91 19.93
CA LEU A 426 10.71 -36.69 20.79
C LEU A 426 10.12 -36.78 22.20
N PRO A 427 10.02 -37.98 22.81
CA PRO A 427 9.56 -38.13 24.18
C PRO A 427 10.53 -37.46 25.16
N LEU A 428 10.00 -36.65 26.07
CA LEU A 428 10.75 -36.09 27.20
C LEU A 428 10.56 -36.97 28.44
N GLN A 429 11.46 -36.86 29.42
CA GLN A 429 11.27 -37.57 30.69
C GLN A 429 10.14 -36.92 31.49
N THR A 430 9.15 -37.71 31.89
CA THR A 430 8.01 -37.26 32.71
C THR A 430 8.16 -37.57 34.20
N GLU A 431 9.25 -38.25 34.58
CA GLU A 431 9.51 -38.69 35.95
C GLU A 431 9.58 -37.54 36.96
N PRO A 432 9.26 -37.75 38.25
CA PRO A 432 9.40 -36.72 39.27
C PRO A 432 10.81 -36.09 39.31
N LEU A 433 10.86 -34.76 39.45
CA LEU A 433 12.08 -33.94 39.43
C LEU A 433 12.80 -33.82 38.07
N SER A 434 12.31 -34.47 37.01
CA SER A 434 12.70 -34.13 35.62
C SER A 434 12.50 -32.63 35.33
N PRO A 435 13.27 -32.03 34.39
CA PRO A 435 13.05 -30.67 33.93
C PRO A 435 11.60 -30.40 33.51
N LEU A 436 10.96 -31.36 32.82
CA LEU A 436 9.56 -31.24 32.39
C LEU A 436 8.58 -31.23 33.57
N SER A 437 8.73 -32.15 34.54
CA SER A 437 7.85 -32.19 35.72
C SER A 437 7.98 -30.93 36.58
N ARG A 438 9.21 -30.41 36.74
CA ARG A 438 9.50 -29.13 37.41
C ARG A 438 8.91 -27.95 36.64
N LEU A 439 9.05 -27.92 35.31
CA LEU A 439 8.47 -26.89 34.44
C LEU A 439 6.94 -26.87 34.56
N LEU A 440 6.26 -28.03 34.54
CA LEU A 440 4.81 -28.15 34.75
C LEU A 440 4.40 -27.66 36.15
N ALA A 441 5.19 -27.94 37.18
CA ALA A 441 4.92 -27.45 38.54
C ALA A 441 5.03 -25.92 38.65
N VAL A 442 5.96 -25.28 37.92
CA VAL A 442 6.05 -23.81 37.84
C VAL A 442 4.93 -23.22 36.98
N LEU A 443 4.63 -23.82 35.82
CA LEU A 443 3.54 -23.39 34.93
C LEU A 443 2.19 -23.33 35.66
N ARG A 444 1.89 -24.27 36.55
CA ARG A 444 0.66 -24.26 37.37
C ARG A 444 0.62 -23.16 38.45
N ARG A 445 1.77 -22.56 38.79
CA ARG A 445 1.92 -21.50 39.82
C ARG A 445 1.99 -20.09 39.23
N VAL A 446 2.26 -19.96 37.94
CA VAL A 446 2.30 -18.67 37.24
C VAL A 446 0.88 -18.12 37.07
N LYS A 447 0.68 -16.86 37.44
CA LYS A 447 -0.55 -16.11 37.18
C LYS A 447 -0.60 -15.75 35.70
N PHE A 448 -1.62 -16.23 35.01
CA PHE A 448 -1.85 -16.00 33.58
C PHE A 448 -2.91 -14.93 33.32
N GLU A 449 -3.75 -14.68 34.31
CA GLU A 449 -4.96 -13.87 34.27
C GLU A 449 -4.63 -12.38 34.02
N GLU A 450 -3.50 -11.93 34.56
CA GLU A 450 -2.95 -10.57 34.38
C GLU A 450 -2.40 -10.31 32.95
N ASN A 451 -2.27 -11.35 32.11
CA ASN A 451 -1.64 -11.29 30.78
C ASN A 451 -2.55 -11.81 29.65
N ALA A 452 -3.86 -11.90 29.87
CA ALA A 452 -4.81 -12.32 28.84
C ALA A 452 -4.79 -11.39 27.61
N ARG A 453 -4.62 -11.96 26.41
CA ARG A 453 -4.70 -11.23 25.14
C ARG A 453 -6.07 -11.46 24.49
N PRO A 454 -6.92 -10.43 24.30
CA PRO A 454 -8.25 -10.61 23.71
C PRO A 454 -8.27 -11.24 22.31
N SER A 455 -7.17 -11.12 21.55
CA SER A 455 -7.00 -11.70 20.21
C SER A 455 -6.39 -13.10 20.20
N VAL A 456 -6.36 -13.83 21.33
CA VAL A 456 -5.80 -15.19 21.41
C VAL A 456 -6.75 -16.09 22.19
N ASN A 457 -7.18 -17.20 21.58
CA ASN A 457 -8.06 -18.19 22.22
C ASN A 457 -7.27 -19.06 23.22
N ALA A 458 -6.95 -18.49 24.37
CA ALA A 458 -6.23 -19.13 25.47
C ALA A 458 -6.67 -18.53 26.82
N SER A 459 -6.66 -19.32 27.89
CA SER A 459 -6.86 -18.82 29.26
C SER A 459 -5.59 -18.21 29.88
N GLY A 460 -4.65 -17.75 29.06
CA GLY A 460 -3.34 -17.29 29.50
C GLY A 460 -2.28 -17.25 28.40
N TYR A 461 -1.52 -16.15 28.34
CA TYR A 461 -0.48 -15.95 27.33
C TYR A 461 0.67 -15.08 27.88
N ILE A 462 1.90 -15.58 27.90
CA ILE A 462 3.09 -14.87 28.42
C ILE A 462 4.24 -14.98 27.39
N ILE A 463 4.98 -13.88 27.20
CA ILE A 463 6.25 -13.87 26.46
C ILE A 463 7.37 -13.48 27.43
N LEU A 464 8.38 -14.34 27.53
CA LEU A 464 9.64 -14.04 28.23
C LEU A 464 10.74 -13.80 27.19
N ARG A 465 11.69 -12.93 27.52
CA ARG A 465 12.87 -12.63 26.70
C ARG A 465 14.13 -12.73 27.55
N ALA A 466 15.24 -13.16 26.97
CA ALA A 466 16.49 -13.43 27.72
C ALA A 466 16.93 -12.27 28.64
N ALA A 467 16.85 -11.02 28.14
CA ALA A 467 17.22 -9.81 28.90
C ALA A 467 16.24 -9.42 30.03
N GLN A 468 15.06 -10.04 30.09
CA GLN A 468 14.12 -9.94 31.22
C GLN A 468 14.35 -11.08 32.20
N ALA A 469 14.47 -12.32 31.69
CA ALA A 469 14.75 -13.51 32.50
C ALA A 469 16.02 -13.38 33.36
N ALA A 470 17.08 -12.76 32.81
CA ALA A 470 18.30 -12.46 33.54
C ALA A 470 18.09 -11.54 34.77
N LYS A 471 17.12 -10.63 34.73
CA LYS A 471 16.74 -9.78 35.88
C LYS A 471 15.84 -10.55 36.85
N PHE A 472 14.85 -11.26 36.30
CA PHE A 472 13.89 -12.05 37.06
C PHE A 472 14.53 -13.15 37.91
N ALA A 473 15.71 -13.64 37.54
CA ALA A 473 16.51 -14.56 38.36
C ALA A 473 16.97 -13.95 39.71
N GLU A 474 17.10 -12.62 39.79
CA GLU A 474 17.49 -11.88 41.00
C GLU A 474 16.27 -11.25 41.73
N SER A 475 15.08 -11.32 41.12
CA SER A 475 13.83 -10.76 41.65
C SER A 475 13.18 -11.61 42.76
N TRP A 476 12.11 -11.07 43.35
CA TRP A 476 11.26 -11.70 44.36
C TRP A 476 9.80 -11.79 43.87
N GLY A 477 8.97 -12.60 44.52
CA GLY A 477 7.56 -12.76 44.17
C GLY A 477 7.34 -13.39 42.80
N ASP A 478 6.30 -12.96 42.08
CA ASP A 478 5.87 -13.55 40.81
C ASP A 478 6.93 -13.42 39.68
N GLU A 479 7.73 -12.35 39.67
CA GLU A 479 8.85 -12.21 38.71
C GLU A 479 9.82 -13.39 38.83
N ARG A 480 10.13 -13.85 40.05
CA ARG A 480 11.06 -14.96 40.28
C ARG A 480 10.55 -16.28 39.67
N LEU A 481 9.24 -16.48 39.61
CA LEU A 481 8.64 -17.65 38.94
C LEU A 481 8.87 -17.60 37.42
N LEU A 482 8.89 -16.40 36.82
CA LEU A 482 9.21 -16.24 35.40
C LEU A 482 10.72 -16.50 35.12
N GLY A 483 11.60 -16.15 36.05
CA GLY A 483 13.01 -16.54 36.01
C GLY A 483 13.21 -18.05 36.15
N GLU A 484 12.52 -18.68 37.09
CA GLU A 484 12.53 -20.14 37.30
C GLU A 484 12.02 -20.90 36.06
N LEU A 485 10.91 -20.42 35.46
CA LEU A 485 10.33 -20.98 34.23
C LEU A 485 11.33 -20.93 33.07
N TRP A 486 11.98 -19.79 32.84
CA TRP A 486 12.99 -19.65 31.78
C TRP A 486 14.16 -20.63 31.94
N ALA A 487 14.67 -20.79 33.17
CA ALA A 487 15.75 -21.72 33.46
C ALA A 487 15.36 -23.19 33.19
N LEU A 488 14.19 -23.59 33.67
CA LEU A 488 13.61 -24.93 33.50
C LEU A 488 13.32 -25.26 32.03
N ALA A 489 12.78 -24.30 31.28
CA ALA A 489 12.58 -24.45 29.84
C ALA A 489 13.93 -24.70 29.13
N GLY A 490 14.98 -23.97 29.51
CA GLY A 490 16.34 -24.24 29.03
C GLY A 490 16.89 -25.61 29.43
N GLU A 491 16.55 -26.14 30.61
CA GLU A 491 16.90 -27.50 31.00
C GLU A 491 16.21 -28.55 30.10
N VAL A 492 14.92 -28.37 29.79
CA VAL A 492 14.15 -29.27 28.91
C VAL A 492 14.78 -29.37 27.50
N LEU A 493 15.17 -28.26 26.88
CA LEU A 493 15.86 -28.30 25.58
C LEU A 493 17.18 -29.09 25.63
N ARG A 494 17.95 -28.95 26.72
CA ARG A 494 19.24 -29.63 26.88
C ARG A 494 19.11 -31.13 27.11
N GLU A 495 18.01 -31.59 27.68
CA GLU A 495 17.71 -33.02 27.85
C GLU A 495 17.20 -33.67 26.55
N ALA A 496 16.38 -32.96 25.77
CA ALA A 496 15.59 -33.54 24.69
C ALA A 496 16.41 -34.18 23.55
N SER A 497 17.45 -33.48 23.06
CA SER A 497 18.43 -34.00 22.11
C SER A 497 19.66 -33.09 22.06
N PRO A 498 20.83 -33.57 21.59
CA PRO A 498 22.00 -32.71 21.39
C PRO A 498 21.74 -31.53 20.43
N LYS A 499 20.81 -31.70 19.49
CA LYS A 499 20.37 -30.69 18.53
C LYS A 499 19.48 -29.62 19.18
N ALA A 500 18.54 -30.03 20.04
CA ALA A 500 17.76 -29.11 20.86
C ALA A 500 18.64 -28.37 21.90
N ALA A 501 19.64 -29.06 22.48
CA ALA A 501 20.61 -28.47 23.40
C ALA A 501 21.46 -27.36 22.76
N ALA A 502 21.72 -27.45 21.45
CA ALA A 502 22.43 -26.43 20.67
C ALA A 502 21.54 -25.24 20.24
N PHE A 503 20.23 -25.28 20.47
CA PHE A 503 19.31 -24.24 20.03
C PHE A 503 19.29 -23.02 20.97
N HIS A 504 19.86 -21.92 20.50
CA HIS A 504 19.98 -20.68 21.26
C HIS A 504 18.71 -19.81 21.13
N PHE A 505 17.65 -20.18 21.85
CA PHE A 505 16.42 -19.38 21.91
C PHE A 505 16.65 -18.01 22.58
N THR A 506 15.99 -16.97 22.08
CA THR A 506 16.09 -15.60 22.64
C THR A 506 14.79 -15.11 23.28
N ALA A 507 13.69 -15.79 22.99
CA ALA A 507 12.39 -15.59 23.58
C ALA A 507 11.66 -16.93 23.79
N LEU A 508 10.71 -16.92 24.72
CA LEU A 508 9.89 -18.07 25.08
C LEU A 508 8.43 -17.61 25.13
N ALA A 509 7.54 -18.28 24.38
CA ALA A 509 6.11 -18.05 24.45
C ALA A 509 5.45 -19.18 25.22
N VAL A 510 4.59 -18.82 26.18
CA VAL A 510 3.97 -19.75 27.12
C VAL A 510 2.48 -19.50 27.16
N THR A 511 1.68 -20.53 26.90
CA THR A 511 0.21 -20.40 26.83
C THR A 511 -0.47 -21.38 27.76
N LYS A 512 -1.57 -20.98 28.39
CA LYS A 512 -2.46 -21.87 29.15
C LYS A 512 -3.79 -22.05 28.40
N ASN A 513 -4.17 -23.30 28.16
CA ASN A 513 -5.39 -23.71 27.48
C ASN A 513 -5.63 -23.08 26.09
N PHE A 514 -4.58 -22.96 25.27
CA PHE A 514 -4.64 -22.46 23.90
C PHE A 514 -5.39 -23.43 22.97
N ARG A 515 -6.33 -22.94 22.16
CA ARG A 515 -7.25 -23.75 21.32
C ARG A 515 -7.41 -23.18 19.92
N GLY A 516 -7.35 -24.05 18.91
CA GLY A 516 -8.03 -23.86 17.61
C GLY A 516 -7.83 -22.49 16.94
N SER A 517 -6.62 -21.95 16.99
CA SER A 517 -6.27 -20.64 16.41
C SER A 517 -5.24 -20.84 15.29
N PRO A 518 -5.68 -21.05 14.03
CA PRO A 518 -4.80 -21.03 12.86
C PRO A 518 -4.05 -19.70 12.72
N HIS A 519 -2.72 -19.77 12.57
CA HIS A 519 -1.85 -18.60 12.45
C HIS A 519 -0.46 -18.95 11.87
N VAL A 520 0.38 -17.92 11.69
CA VAL A 520 1.80 -17.99 11.33
C VAL A 520 2.62 -16.98 12.14
N ASP A 521 3.79 -17.40 12.64
CA ASP A 521 4.67 -16.59 13.50
C ASP A 521 5.65 -15.73 12.69
N GLN A 522 5.12 -14.66 12.08
CA GLN A 522 5.84 -13.75 11.17
C GLN A 522 7.06 -13.01 11.77
N ASN A 523 7.28 -13.11 13.08
CA ASN A 523 8.37 -12.44 13.80
C ASN A 523 9.58 -13.37 14.05
N ASP A 524 9.50 -14.62 13.62
CA ASP A 524 10.51 -15.64 13.93
C ASP A 524 11.67 -15.65 12.94
N LEU A 525 12.87 -15.76 13.51
CA LEU A 525 14.14 -15.75 12.79
C LEU A 525 14.70 -17.15 12.55
N SER A 526 14.03 -18.21 12.99
CA SER A 526 14.44 -19.60 12.84
C SER A 526 13.24 -20.54 13.01
N VAL A 527 13.50 -21.84 12.89
CA VAL A 527 12.64 -22.89 13.46
C VAL A 527 12.32 -22.63 14.93
N GLN A 528 11.19 -23.19 15.38
CA GLN A 528 10.78 -23.29 16.77
C GLN A 528 11.00 -24.71 17.28
N TYR A 529 11.22 -24.82 18.59
CA TYR A 529 10.88 -26.06 19.30
C TYR A 529 9.55 -25.89 20.01
N ALA A 530 8.68 -26.89 19.89
CA ALA A 530 7.31 -26.86 20.39
C ALA A 530 7.06 -28.04 21.36
N LEU A 531 6.55 -27.71 22.54
CA LEU A 531 6.17 -28.64 23.60
C LEU A 531 4.75 -28.32 24.08
N SER A 532 3.95 -29.34 24.38
CA SER A 532 2.77 -29.19 25.23
C SER A 532 2.75 -30.19 26.38
N THR A 533 2.14 -29.83 27.51
CA THR A 533 2.10 -30.65 28.73
C THR A 533 0.87 -30.28 29.57
N GLY A 534 0.49 -31.11 30.54
CA GLY A 534 -0.72 -30.92 31.35
C GLY A 534 -1.48 -32.22 31.59
N SER A 535 -2.81 -32.16 31.59
CA SER A 535 -3.72 -33.28 31.88
C SER A 535 -4.69 -33.58 30.72
N PHE A 536 -4.32 -33.25 29.49
CA PHE A 536 -5.13 -33.53 28.29
C PHE A 536 -4.78 -34.91 27.72
N GLU A 537 -5.80 -35.69 27.33
CA GLU A 537 -5.64 -37.13 27.00
C GLU A 537 -6.02 -37.47 25.56
N GLU A 538 -6.99 -36.77 24.97
CA GLU A 538 -7.36 -36.90 23.55
C GLU A 538 -7.27 -35.53 22.86
N GLY A 539 -6.82 -35.53 21.61
CA GLY A 539 -6.57 -34.33 20.83
C GLY A 539 -5.40 -33.48 21.36
N GLY A 540 -5.33 -32.25 20.87
CA GLY A 540 -4.32 -31.26 21.27
C GLY A 540 -2.99 -31.42 20.53
N GLU A 541 -2.98 -32.19 19.45
CA GLU A 541 -1.89 -32.27 18.48
C GLU A 541 -1.67 -30.90 17.82
N LEU A 542 -0.42 -30.60 17.50
CA LEU A 542 -0.01 -29.43 16.73
C LEU A 542 -0.13 -29.78 15.24
N CYS A 543 -1.09 -29.17 14.56
CA CYS A 543 -1.31 -29.37 13.14
C CYS A 543 -0.53 -28.30 12.37
N VAL A 544 0.32 -28.68 11.43
CA VAL A 544 1.18 -27.78 10.64
C VAL A 544 1.04 -28.12 9.16
N GLU A 545 0.62 -27.16 8.35
CA GLU A 545 0.49 -27.32 6.90
C GLU A 545 1.86 -27.16 6.22
N GLU A 546 2.26 -28.15 5.40
CA GLU A 546 3.51 -28.09 4.64
C GLU A 546 3.31 -27.49 3.25
N ASN A 547 2.20 -27.85 2.61
CA ASN A 547 1.83 -27.45 1.25
C ASN A 547 0.30 -27.56 1.08
N PRO A 548 -0.30 -27.10 -0.03
CA PRO A 548 -1.76 -27.11 -0.20
C PRO A 548 -2.45 -28.45 0.04
N ASN A 549 -1.77 -29.59 -0.10
CA ASN A 549 -2.37 -30.91 0.05
C ASN A 549 -1.93 -31.68 1.30
N LEU A 550 -0.96 -31.19 2.09
CA LEU A 550 -0.37 -31.94 3.20
C LEU A 550 -0.36 -31.15 4.51
N VAL A 551 -1.02 -31.70 5.52
CA VAL A 551 -0.98 -31.21 6.90
C VAL A 551 -0.39 -32.29 7.81
N HIS A 552 0.71 -31.99 8.49
CA HIS A 552 1.27 -32.84 9.53
C HIS A 552 0.49 -32.66 10.83
N VAL A 553 0.24 -33.76 11.54
CA VAL A 553 -0.50 -33.78 12.81
C VAL A 553 0.43 -34.34 13.89
N LEU A 554 1.04 -33.44 14.68
CA LEU A 554 2.12 -33.74 15.62
C LEU A 554 1.60 -33.96 17.05
N ASP A 555 1.82 -35.16 17.59
CA ASP A 555 1.80 -35.39 19.04
C ASP A 555 2.98 -34.63 19.70
N THR A 556 2.67 -33.52 20.37
CA THR A 556 3.60 -32.71 21.18
C THR A 556 3.40 -32.92 22.69
N ARG A 557 2.58 -33.89 23.11
CA ARG A 557 2.21 -34.08 24.52
C ARG A 557 3.35 -34.74 25.30
N ASN A 558 3.95 -33.99 26.22
CA ASN A 558 5.21 -34.36 26.89
C ASN A 558 6.31 -34.73 25.87
N ARG A 559 6.26 -34.08 24.70
CA ARG A 559 7.14 -34.33 23.56
C ARG A 559 7.65 -33.02 22.98
N LEU A 560 8.89 -33.02 22.55
CA LEU A 560 9.48 -31.91 21.84
C LEU A 560 9.44 -32.15 20.32
N ALA A 561 8.64 -31.37 19.61
CA ALA A 561 8.71 -31.27 18.16
C ALA A 561 9.63 -30.12 17.74
N CYS A 562 10.23 -30.23 16.56
CA CYS A 562 10.91 -29.13 15.89
C CYS A 562 10.08 -28.78 14.63
N ILE A 563 9.59 -27.57 14.55
CA ILE A 563 8.72 -27.09 13.46
C ILE A 563 9.19 -25.71 13.00
N ASP A 564 8.73 -25.25 11.85
CA ASP A 564 8.86 -23.86 11.48
C ASP A 564 7.50 -23.16 11.60
N GLY A 565 7.33 -22.36 12.66
CA GLY A 565 6.08 -21.66 12.97
C GLY A 565 5.67 -20.61 11.93
N ARG A 566 6.51 -20.34 10.93
CA ARG A 566 6.20 -19.48 9.78
C ARG A 566 5.30 -20.20 8.76
N PHE A 567 5.13 -21.51 8.86
CA PHE A 567 4.10 -22.29 8.14
C PHE A 567 2.75 -22.26 8.88
N PRO A 568 1.60 -22.34 8.17
CA PRO A 568 0.27 -22.26 8.77
C PRO A 568 0.03 -23.39 9.77
N HIS A 569 -0.32 -23.05 11.02
CA HIS A 569 -0.47 -24.05 12.06
C HIS A 569 -1.53 -23.72 13.14
N TRP A 570 -2.08 -24.76 13.75
CA TRP A 570 -3.12 -24.71 14.80
C TRP A 570 -3.00 -25.89 15.77
N VAL A 571 -3.85 -25.90 16.80
CA VAL A 571 -3.96 -27.01 17.77
C VAL A 571 -5.36 -27.62 17.67
N SER A 572 -5.44 -28.94 17.51
CA SER A 572 -6.71 -29.69 17.44
C SER A 572 -7.49 -29.61 18.76
N GLY A 573 -8.79 -29.82 18.73
CA GLY A 573 -9.66 -29.77 19.90
C GLY A 573 -9.41 -30.91 20.90
N TYR A 574 -9.12 -30.55 22.15
CA TYR A 574 -8.87 -31.45 23.29
C TYR A 574 -9.72 -31.12 24.52
N THR A 575 -9.68 -31.97 25.55
CA THR A 575 -10.25 -31.74 26.89
C THR A 575 -9.15 -31.74 27.96
N GLY A 576 -9.39 -31.16 29.15
CA GLY A 576 -8.40 -31.06 30.23
C GLY A 576 -7.47 -29.83 30.15
N GLU A 577 -6.48 -29.78 31.05
CA GLU A 577 -5.48 -28.71 31.12
C GLU A 577 -4.36 -28.93 30.10
N ARG A 578 -4.03 -27.91 29.30
CA ARG A 578 -2.90 -27.93 28.36
C ARG A 578 -2.10 -26.64 28.43
N PHE A 579 -0.82 -26.75 28.78
CA PHE A 579 0.17 -25.70 28.55
C PHE A 579 0.86 -25.92 27.21
N SER A 580 1.28 -24.83 26.55
CA SER A 580 2.25 -24.86 25.46
C SER A 580 3.49 -24.08 25.88
N VAL A 581 4.68 -24.57 25.51
CA VAL A 581 5.97 -23.90 25.71
C VAL A 581 6.70 -23.91 24.36
N ILE A 582 6.87 -22.72 23.79
CA ILE A 582 7.41 -22.51 22.44
C ILE A 582 8.73 -21.74 22.55
N TYR A 583 9.80 -22.32 22.03
CA TYR A 583 11.17 -21.80 22.07
C TYR A 583 11.53 -21.19 20.72
N TYR A 584 11.88 -19.89 20.69
CA TYR A 584 12.07 -19.19 19.42
C TYR A 584 13.15 -18.10 19.44
N ARG A 585 13.60 -17.70 18.25
CA ARG A 585 14.54 -16.58 18.02
C ARG A 585 13.79 -15.38 17.47
N SER A 586 13.81 -14.29 18.24
CA SER A 586 13.31 -12.97 17.85
C SER A 586 14.43 -11.92 17.78
N ARG A 587 15.69 -12.36 17.92
CA ARG A 587 16.94 -11.59 17.74
C ARG A 587 18.06 -12.55 17.30
N GLY A 588 19.11 -12.01 16.70
CA GLY A 588 20.21 -12.78 16.10
C GLY A 588 20.11 -12.79 14.57
N ASP A 589 20.79 -13.75 13.94
CA ASP A 589 20.74 -13.99 12.50
C ASP A 589 19.37 -14.54 12.07
N PHE A 590 19.15 -14.65 10.76
CA PHE A 590 17.91 -15.15 10.16
C PHE A 590 18.16 -16.43 9.37
N ASP A 591 17.49 -17.51 9.77
CA ASP A 591 17.51 -18.81 9.10
C ASP A 591 16.27 -18.88 8.19
N PRO A 592 16.40 -19.17 6.88
CA PRO A 592 15.26 -19.26 5.97
C PRO A 592 14.35 -20.47 6.32
N PRO A 593 13.03 -20.37 6.14
CA PRO A 593 12.14 -21.52 6.25
C PRO A 593 12.38 -22.51 5.11
N ILE A 594 12.40 -23.81 5.42
CA ILE A 594 12.65 -24.88 4.42
C ILE A 594 11.67 -26.05 4.59
N LEU A 595 11.36 -26.45 5.83
CA LEU A 595 10.41 -27.53 6.12
C LEU A 595 9.43 -27.10 7.21
N ALA A 596 8.15 -27.45 7.06
CA ALA A 596 7.14 -27.23 8.10
C ALA A 596 7.45 -28.02 9.38
N VAL A 597 7.94 -29.26 9.22
CA VAL A 597 8.33 -30.15 10.32
C VAL A 597 9.77 -30.60 10.11
N HIS A 598 10.63 -30.34 11.08
CA HIS A 598 12.03 -30.74 11.05
C HIS A 598 12.26 -32.02 11.87
N PRO A 599 13.19 -32.91 11.44
CA PRO A 599 13.69 -33.96 12.32
C PRO A 599 14.25 -33.34 13.60
N ALA A 600 13.73 -33.73 14.76
CA ALA A 600 14.16 -33.20 16.06
C ALA A 600 15.46 -33.85 16.59
N CYS A 601 15.91 -34.94 15.95
CA CYS A 601 17.25 -35.52 16.05
C CYS A 601 18.25 -34.78 15.14
#